data_AF-A0A975JD78-F1
#
_entry.id   AF-A0A975JD78-F1
#
_cell.length_a   1.000
_cell.length_b   1.000
_cell.length_c   1.000
_cell.angle_alpha   90.00
_cell.angle_beta   90.00
_cell.angle_gamma   90.00
#
_symmetry.space_group_name_H-M   'P 1'
#
loop_
_entity.id
_entity.type
_entity.pdbx_description
1 polymer ?
#
loop_
_entity_poly.entity_id
_entity_poly.type
_entity_poly.pdbx_seq_one_letter_code
_entity_poly.pdbx_strand_id
1 'polypeptide(L)'
;MSNARDLDQMVLLTDAVYQRERQGIQRVLAEEARLRAQLAQLDAHLAESRADTDQGQRHIGADVLWQGWVGRKKTELNQQLARLMVIKEQHLKQVRHAFGRFIVAGQLRDADRRDKGTRTQKAALDRNIQSALSLLPKNQ
;
A
#
# COMPACT_ATOMS: atom_id res chain seq x y z
N MET A 1 4.71 26.74 -21.66
CA MET A 1 3.74 25.64 -21.85
C MET A 1 4.21 24.28 -21.32
N SER A 2 5.43 24.14 -20.76
CA SER A 2 5.98 22.86 -20.25
C SER A 2 5.30 22.35 -18.96
N ASN A 3 5.18 23.21 -17.94
CA ASN A 3 4.87 22.76 -16.57
C ASN A 3 3.57 21.96 -16.38
N ALA A 4 2.49 22.24 -17.12
CA ALA A 4 1.24 21.48 -16.94
C ALA A 4 1.37 20.03 -17.43
N ARG A 5 1.99 19.86 -18.60
CA ARG A 5 2.21 18.54 -19.20
C ARG A 5 3.21 17.74 -18.36
N ASP A 6 4.21 18.41 -17.80
CA ASP A 6 5.19 17.81 -16.90
C ASP A 6 4.54 17.32 -15.60
N LEU A 7 3.60 18.09 -15.03
CA LEU A 7 2.84 17.68 -13.84
C LEU A 7 1.90 16.50 -14.15
N ASP A 8 1.22 16.50 -15.29
CA ASP A 8 0.39 15.37 -15.73
C ASP A 8 1.22 14.09 -15.91
N GLN A 9 2.40 14.21 -16.52
CA GLN A 9 3.33 13.09 -16.66
C GLN A 9 3.86 12.61 -15.30
N MET A 10 4.14 13.53 -14.38
CA MET A 10 4.61 13.17 -13.04
C MET A 10 3.53 12.42 -12.24
N VAL A 11 2.26 12.79 -12.37
CA VAL A 11 1.14 12.04 -11.77
C VAL A 11 1.08 10.63 -12.36
N LEU A 12 1.14 10.50 -13.68
CA LEU A 12 1.08 9.20 -14.35
C LEU A 12 2.25 8.29 -13.96
N LEU A 13 3.46 8.83 -13.90
CA LEU A 13 4.65 8.09 -13.48
C LEU A 13 4.57 7.65 -12.01
N THR A 14 4.16 8.55 -11.12
CA THR A 14 4.06 8.24 -9.68
C THR A 14 2.96 7.23 -9.37
N ASP A 15 1.83 7.27 -10.09
CA ASP A 15 0.82 6.22 -10.03
C ASP A 15 1.39 4.88 -10.49
N ALA A 16 2.03 4.81 -11.66
CA ALA A 16 2.60 3.57 -12.18
C ALA A 16 3.62 2.95 -11.20
N VAL A 17 4.47 3.76 -10.56
CA VAL A 17 5.38 3.31 -9.51
C VAL A 17 4.61 2.79 -8.30
N TYR A 18 3.60 3.52 -7.81
CA TYR A 18 2.76 3.06 -6.71
C TYR A 18 2.09 1.71 -7.00
N GLN A 19 1.54 1.54 -8.21
CA GLN A 19 0.94 0.27 -8.64
C GLN A 19 1.94 -0.87 -8.62
N ARG A 20 3.16 -0.64 -9.14
CA ARG A 20 4.23 -1.63 -9.14
C ARG A 20 4.60 -2.06 -7.72
N GLU A 21 4.82 -1.11 -6.80
CA GLU A 21 5.15 -1.43 -5.42
C GLU A 21 4.01 -2.19 -4.72
N ARG A 22 2.75 -1.81 -5.01
CA ARG A 22 1.56 -2.48 -4.48
C ARG A 22 1.38 -3.90 -5.01
N GLN A 23 1.78 -4.17 -6.24
CA GLN A 23 1.82 -5.54 -6.78
C GLN A 23 2.98 -6.34 -6.16
N GLY A 24 4.13 -5.70 -5.95
CA GLY A 24 5.31 -6.34 -5.34
C GLY A 24 5.04 -6.92 -3.95
N ILE A 25 4.28 -6.21 -3.11
CA ILE A 25 3.96 -6.69 -1.75
C ILE A 25 2.99 -7.89 -1.73
N GLN A 26 2.23 -8.15 -2.80
CA GLN A 26 1.24 -9.24 -2.83
C GLN A 26 1.88 -10.62 -2.59
N ARG A 27 3.09 -10.84 -3.13
CA ARG A 27 3.82 -12.09 -2.93
C ARG A 27 4.19 -12.31 -1.45
N VAL A 28 4.57 -11.25 -0.75
CA VAL A 28 4.91 -11.29 0.67
C VAL A 28 3.69 -11.58 1.53
N LEU A 29 2.54 -10.99 1.19
CA LEU A 29 1.27 -11.24 1.89
C LEU A 29 0.78 -12.68 1.67
N ALA A 30 0.90 -13.21 0.44
CA ALA A 30 0.54 -14.59 0.14
C ALA A 30 1.40 -15.59 0.93
N GLU A 31 2.72 -15.34 1.00
CA GLU A 31 3.63 -16.17 1.78
C GLU A 31 3.36 -16.08 3.28
N GLU A 32 3.00 -14.90 3.79
CA GLU A 32 2.61 -14.72 5.20
C GLU A 32 1.36 -15.54 5.51
N ALA A 33 0.33 -15.46 4.65
CA ALA A 33 -0.89 -16.24 4.80
C ALA A 33 -0.59 -17.75 4.80
N ARG A 34 0.30 -18.20 3.90
CA ARG A 34 0.74 -19.60 3.81
C ARG A 34 1.42 -20.08 5.10
N LEU A 35 2.32 -19.28 5.68
CA LEU A 35 3.02 -19.63 6.92
C LEU A 35 2.07 -19.64 8.12
N ARG A 36 1.17 -18.65 8.22
CA ARG A 36 0.14 -18.60 9.27
C ARG A 36 -0.82 -19.78 9.19
N ALA A 37 -1.22 -20.18 7.98
CA ALA A 37 -2.06 -21.36 7.77
C ALA A 37 -1.37 -22.65 8.23
N GLN A 38 -0.08 -22.84 7.93
CA GLN A 38 0.69 -23.99 8.42
C GLN A 38 0.80 -24.02 9.95
N LEU A 39 1.02 -22.87 10.59
CA LEU A 39 1.02 -22.79 12.05
C LEU A 39 -0.35 -23.15 12.64
N ALA A 40 -1.43 -22.64 12.06
CA ALA A 40 -2.78 -22.96 12.50
C ALA A 40 -3.13 -24.45 12.32
N GLN A 41 -2.72 -25.07 11.20
CA GLN A 41 -2.88 -26.50 10.98
C GLN A 41 -2.09 -27.33 12.00
N LEU A 42 -0.84 -26.94 12.28
CA LEU A 42 -0.01 -27.62 13.27
C LEU A 42 -0.62 -27.54 14.68
N ASP A 43 -1.16 -26.38 15.04
CA ASP A 43 -1.82 -26.17 16.33
C ASP A 43 -3.15 -26.96 16.42
N ALA A 44 -3.91 -27.06 15.33
CA ALA A 44 -5.12 -27.86 15.26
C ALA A 44 -4.84 -29.36 15.46
N HIS A 45 -3.86 -29.93 14.75
CA HIS A 45 -3.47 -31.33 14.92
C HIS A 45 -2.97 -31.65 16.33
N LEU A 46 -2.30 -30.70 16.97
CA LEU A 46 -1.86 -30.85 18.36
C LEU A 46 -3.03 -30.82 19.34
N ALA A 47 -4.07 -30.02 19.07
CA ALA A 47 -5.29 -30.01 19.86
C ALA A 47 -6.09 -31.31 19.70
N GLU A 48 -6.26 -31.79 18.46
CA GLU A 48 -6.93 -33.06 18.14
C GLU A 48 -6.23 -34.25 18.80
N SER A 49 -4.90 -34.34 18.65
CA SER A 49 -4.11 -35.42 19.27
C SER A 49 -4.24 -35.44 20.80
N ARG A 50 -4.33 -34.28 21.45
CA ARG A 50 -4.55 -34.21 22.91
C ARG A 50 -5.94 -34.67 23.32
N ALA A 51 -6.97 -34.38 22.52
CA ALA A 51 -8.34 -34.80 22.79
C ALA A 51 -8.51 -36.33 22.64
N ASP A 52 -7.88 -36.95 21.64
CA ASP A 52 -7.93 -38.41 21.43
C ASP A 52 -7.17 -39.21 22.52
N THR A 53 -6.11 -38.63 23.08
CA THR A 53 -5.26 -39.33 24.07
C THR A 53 -5.94 -39.50 25.44
N ASP A 54 -7.02 -38.76 25.72
CA ASP A 54 -7.79 -38.89 26.97
C ASP A 54 -8.64 -40.18 27.03
N GLN A 55 -8.73 -40.94 25.92
CA GLN A 55 -9.59 -42.13 25.81
C GLN A 55 -8.85 -43.49 25.79
N GLY A 56 -7.52 -43.55 25.68
CA GLY A 56 -6.84 -44.84 25.57
C GLY A 56 -5.32 -44.81 25.68
N GLN A 57 -4.81 -45.42 26.76
CA GLN A 57 -3.50 -46.06 26.94
C GLN A 57 -2.29 -45.44 26.18
N ARG A 58 -1.48 -44.67 26.91
CA ARG A 58 -0.27 -44.00 26.42
C ARG A 58 0.83 -44.98 25.98
N HIS A 59 1.27 -44.88 24.73
CA HIS A 59 2.60 -45.33 24.29
C HIS A 59 3.62 -44.18 24.49
N ILE A 60 4.17 -44.08 25.70
CA ILE A 60 4.95 -42.94 26.23
C ILE A 60 6.20 -42.58 25.39
N GLY A 61 6.76 -43.50 24.60
CA GLY A 61 7.98 -43.24 23.81
C GLY A 61 7.77 -42.54 22.46
N ALA A 62 6.66 -42.81 21.77
CA ALA A 62 6.36 -42.21 20.47
C ALA A 62 5.92 -40.75 20.58
N ASP A 63 5.21 -40.42 21.67
CA ASP A 63 4.69 -39.07 21.92
C ASP A 63 5.83 -38.07 22.19
N VAL A 64 6.87 -38.42 22.95
CA VAL A 64 8.00 -37.51 23.23
C VAL A 64 8.76 -37.11 21.94
N LEU A 65 8.99 -38.06 21.03
CA LEU A 65 9.64 -37.77 19.74
C LEU A 65 8.76 -36.89 18.85
N TRP A 66 7.45 -37.15 18.84
CA TRP A 66 6.46 -36.34 18.13
C TRP A 66 6.36 -34.92 18.68
N GLN A 67 6.21 -34.74 20.00
CA GLN A 67 6.20 -33.42 20.65
C GLN A 67 7.48 -32.64 20.36
N GLY A 68 8.64 -33.30 20.40
CA GLY A 68 9.91 -32.69 20.03
C GLY A 68 9.96 -32.25 18.57
N TRP A 69 9.41 -33.05 17.65
CA TRP A 69 9.29 -32.67 16.24
C TRP A 69 8.36 -31.48 16.04
N VAL A 70 7.18 -31.47 16.67
CA VAL A 70 6.22 -30.36 16.60
C VAL A 70 6.85 -29.07 17.12
N GLY A 71 7.54 -29.12 18.27
CA GLY A 71 8.24 -27.96 18.84
C GLY A 71 9.31 -27.39 17.89
N ARG A 72 10.12 -28.26 17.28
CA ARG A 72 11.10 -27.84 16.26
C ARG A 72 10.41 -27.23 15.04
N LYS A 73 9.33 -27.85 14.55
CA LYS A 73 8.62 -27.36 13.36
C LYS A 73 7.96 -26.00 13.60
N LYS A 74 7.32 -25.81 14.74
CA LYS A 74 6.73 -24.53 15.14
C LYS A 74 7.80 -23.43 15.25
N THR A 75 8.96 -23.77 15.81
CA THR A 75 10.11 -22.85 15.89
C THR A 75 10.59 -22.45 14.50
N GLU A 76 10.75 -23.42 13.60
CA GLU A 76 11.16 -23.17 12.20
C GLU A 76 10.17 -22.23 11.48
N LEU A 77 8.86 -22.52 11.57
CA LEU A 77 7.81 -21.70 10.95
C LEU A 77 7.77 -20.28 11.51
N ASN A 78 7.89 -20.12 12.84
CA ASN A 78 7.94 -18.81 13.47
C ASN A 78 9.18 -18.00 13.05
N GLN A 79 10.34 -18.64 12.91
CA GLN A 79 11.55 -17.98 12.40
C GLN A 79 11.37 -17.54 10.94
N GLN A 80 10.75 -18.37 10.09
CA GLN A 80 10.41 -18.00 8.72
C GLN A 80 9.46 -16.80 8.69
N LEU A 81 8.42 -16.82 9.52
CA LEU A 81 7.46 -15.72 9.64
C LEU A 81 8.13 -14.43 10.12
N ALA A 82 9.01 -14.50 11.12
CA ALA A 82 9.76 -13.34 11.62
C ALA A 82 10.64 -12.71 10.52
N ARG A 83 11.36 -13.53 9.74
CA ARG A 83 12.14 -13.04 8.59
C ARG A 83 11.24 -12.38 7.54
N LEU A 84 10.10 -12.98 7.25
CA LEU A 84 9.14 -12.42 6.30
C LEU A 84 8.55 -11.09 6.78
N MET A 85 8.31 -10.93 8.08
CA MET A 85 7.85 -9.65 8.65
C MET A 85 8.84 -8.52 8.44
N VAL A 86 10.15 -8.78 8.54
CA VAL A 86 11.19 -7.79 8.24
C VAL A 86 11.11 -7.37 6.76
N ILE A 87 10.97 -8.33 5.84
CA ILE A 87 10.83 -8.07 4.40
C ILE A 87 9.55 -7.27 4.12
N LYS A 88 8.43 -7.65 4.75
CA LYS A 88 7.14 -6.96 4.63
C LYS A 88 7.23 -5.50 5.03
N GLU A 89 7.91 -5.19 6.13
CA GLU A 89 8.05 -3.79 6.59
C GLU A 89 8.80 -2.93 5.56
N GLN A 90 9.84 -3.49 4.92
CA GLN A 90 10.57 -2.80 3.86
C GLN A 90 9.67 -2.48 2.66
N HIS A 91 8.87 -3.45 2.21
CA HIS A 91 7.91 -3.22 1.12
C HIS A 91 6.81 -2.23 1.52
N LEU A 92 6.27 -2.31 2.74
CA LEU A 92 5.27 -1.36 3.23
C LEU A 92 5.81 0.08 3.26
N LYS A 93 7.09 0.26 3.61
CA LYS A 93 7.75 1.56 3.53
C LYS A 93 7.80 2.06 2.07
N GLN A 94 8.20 1.23 1.13
CA GLN A 94 8.26 1.59 -0.30
C GLN A 94 6.88 1.97 -0.85
N VAL A 95 5.85 1.17 -0.57
CA VAL A 95 4.46 1.43 -0.96
C VAL A 95 3.98 2.76 -0.37
N ARG A 96 4.22 3.03 0.92
CA ARG A 96 3.86 4.30 1.57
C ARG A 96 4.53 5.50 0.90
N HIS A 97 5.82 5.42 0.60
CA HIS A 97 6.53 6.49 -0.08
C HIS A 97 6.02 6.73 -1.50
N ALA A 98 5.80 5.67 -2.29
CA ALA A 98 5.27 5.78 -3.65
C ALA A 98 3.86 6.41 -3.64
N PHE A 99 3.01 5.97 -2.71
CA PHE A 99 1.68 6.54 -2.52
C PHE A 99 1.73 8.03 -2.15
N GLY A 100 2.58 8.41 -1.19
CA GLY A 100 2.75 9.81 -0.80
C GLY A 100 3.17 10.70 -1.98
N ARG A 101 4.11 10.23 -2.81
CA ARG A 101 4.55 10.94 -4.02
C ARG A 101 3.42 11.11 -5.04
N PHE A 102 2.61 10.07 -5.25
CA PHE A 102 1.44 10.12 -6.12
C PHE A 102 0.41 11.16 -5.66
N ILE A 103 0.09 11.18 -4.36
CA ILE A 103 -0.83 12.15 -3.77
C ILE A 103 -0.32 13.58 -3.96
N VAL A 104 0.95 13.84 -3.63
CA VAL A 104 1.55 15.18 -3.76
C VAL A 104 1.61 15.62 -5.22
N ALA A 105 1.96 14.74 -6.16
CA ALA A 105 1.95 15.07 -7.58
C ALA A 105 0.55 15.49 -8.06
N GLY A 106 -0.50 14.77 -7.62
CA GLY A 106 -1.90 15.10 -7.92
C GLY A 106 -2.29 16.47 -7.35
N GLN A 107 -1.97 16.72 -6.08
CA GLN A 107 -2.24 18.00 -5.43
C GLN A 107 -1.55 19.17 -6.13
N LEU A 108 -0.29 19.00 -6.56
CA LEU A 108 0.47 20.04 -7.26
C LEU A 108 -0.12 20.34 -8.64
N ARG A 109 -0.51 19.30 -9.39
CA ARG A 109 -1.24 19.45 -10.66
C ARG A 109 -2.55 20.22 -10.47
N ASP A 110 -3.32 19.86 -9.46
CA ASP A 110 -4.64 20.48 -9.22
C ASP A 110 -4.50 21.92 -8.71
N ALA A 111 -3.43 22.25 -7.99
CA ALA A 111 -3.08 23.62 -7.63
C ALA A 111 -2.69 24.46 -8.87
N ASP A 112 -1.80 23.96 -9.73
CA ASP A 112 -1.40 24.64 -10.97
C ASP A 112 -2.59 24.93 -11.91
N ARG A 113 -3.53 23.98 -12.02
CA ARG A 113 -4.76 24.15 -12.80
C ARG A 113 -5.67 25.24 -12.21
N ARG A 114 -5.82 25.29 -10.89
CA ARG A 114 -6.60 26.33 -10.19
C ARG A 114 -5.98 27.72 -10.37
N ASP A 115 -4.66 27.83 -10.23
CA ASP A 115 -3.95 29.10 -10.42
C ASP A 115 -4.05 29.61 -11.87
N LYS A 116 -3.99 28.70 -12.85
CA LYS A 116 -4.22 29.07 -14.26
C LYS A 116 -5.66 29.52 -14.50
N GLY A 117 -6.65 28.78 -13.97
CA GLY A 117 -8.06 29.14 -14.09
C GLY A 117 -8.36 30.53 -13.54
N THR A 118 -7.89 30.84 -12.33
CA THR A 118 -8.06 32.15 -11.71
C THR A 118 -7.36 33.28 -12.47
N ARG A 119 -6.14 33.04 -13.00
CA ARG A 119 -5.45 34.01 -13.86
C ARG A 119 -6.21 34.29 -15.16
N THR A 120 -6.73 33.25 -15.81
CA THR A 120 -7.52 33.42 -17.04
C THR A 120 -8.83 34.16 -16.79
N GLN A 121 -9.50 33.90 -15.65
CA GLN A 121 -10.72 34.60 -15.25
C GLN A 121 -10.46 36.08 -14.98
N LYS A 122 -9.40 36.41 -14.22
CA LYS A 122 -8.99 37.81 -13.97
C LYS A 122 -8.70 38.55 -15.27
N ALA A 123 -7.88 37.98 -16.15
CA ALA A 123 -7.57 38.59 -17.45
C ALA A 123 -8.81 38.75 -18.36
N ALA A 124 -9.80 37.86 -18.28
CA ALA A 124 -11.06 38.01 -18.99
C ALA A 124 -11.91 39.16 -18.42
N LEU A 125 -11.98 39.28 -17.09
CA LEU A 125 -12.69 40.37 -16.42
C LEU A 125 -12.07 41.73 -16.77
N ASP A 126 -10.74 41.85 -16.70
CA ASP A 126 -10.03 43.10 -17.01
C ASP A 126 -10.29 43.55 -18.45
N ARG A 127 -10.27 42.61 -19.41
CA ARG A 127 -10.61 42.90 -20.81
C ARG A 127 -12.06 43.37 -20.97
N ASN A 128 -13.00 42.75 -20.27
CA ASN A 128 -14.41 43.15 -20.33
C ASN A 128 -14.61 44.56 -19.75
N ILE A 129 -13.99 44.87 -18.61
CA ILE A 129 -14.03 46.22 -18.01
C ILE A 129 -13.46 47.25 -18.99
N GLN A 130 -12.32 46.94 -19.62
CA GLN A 130 -11.68 47.86 -20.56
C GLN A 130 -12.51 48.08 -21.83
N SER A 131 -13.18 47.04 -22.34
CA SER A 131 -14.15 47.19 -23.44
C SER A 131 -15.36 48.05 -23.04
N ALA A 132 -15.90 47.86 -21.83
CA ALA A 132 -17.03 48.64 -21.34
C ALA A 132 -16.68 50.13 -21.16
N LEU A 133 -15.48 50.42 -20.62
CA LEU A 133 -14.98 51.79 -20.50
C LEU A 133 -14.73 52.46 -21.85
N SER A 134 -14.34 51.70 -22.89
CA SER A 134 -14.15 52.22 -24.24
C SER A 134 -15.45 52.57 -24.97
N LEU A 135 -16.59 52.01 -24.52
CA LEU A 135 -17.92 52.25 -25.08
C LEU A 135 -18.68 53.41 -24.39
N LEU A 136 -18.13 53.98 -23.31
CA LEU A 136 -18.73 55.13 -22.66
C LEU A 136 -18.55 56.38 -23.54
N PRO A 137 -19.63 57.14 -23.81
CA PRO A 137 -19.53 58.35 -24.60
C PRO A 137 -18.60 59.35 -23.89
N LYS A 138 -17.62 59.88 -24.63
CA LYS A 138 -16.80 61.00 -24.15
C LYS A 138 -17.72 62.22 -24.06
N ASN A 139 -18.14 62.57 -22.84
CA ASN A 139 -18.86 63.81 -22.60
C ASN A 139 -18.03 64.99 -23.15
N GLN A 140 -18.60 65.67 -24.14
CA GLN A 140 -18.16 67.00 -24.59
C GLN A 140 -18.63 68.06 -23.60
#